data_AF-K1S4P5-F1
#
_entry.id   AF-K1S4P5-F1
#
_cell.length_a   1.000
_cell.length_b   1.000
_cell.length_c   1.000
_cell.angle_alpha   90.00
_cell.angle_beta   90.00
_cell.angle_gamma   90.00
#
_symmetry.space_group_name_H-M   'P 1'
#
loop_
_entity.id
_entity.type
_entity.pdbx_description
1 polymer ?
#
loop_
_entity_poly.entity_id
_entity_poly.type
_entity_poly.pdbx_seq_one_letter_code
_entity_poly.pdbx_strand_id
1 'polypeptide(L)'
;MAGVNAEEEEYKYLYGTRNVMYDQEGYPELNMAGKDGQDLSWNHTSRASAGYFGRINYDYKGIYLLELNGRYDGSSRFPHTDQWAFFPSASIGYRFSEEAYFAPLKHIVSNGKLRASFGEIGNEAVGDYMFEQLISQRLNNKSTGYIYWIENNNANANLLTMYNMPDLVSSTLTWERIRTLNIGLDLGLL
;
A
#
# COMPACT_ATOMS: atom_id res chain seq x y z
N MET A 1 -21.14 1.83 -15.95
CA MET A 1 -20.87 0.66 -15.08
C MET A 1 -20.50 1.15 -13.69
N ALA A 2 -20.79 0.37 -12.65
CA ALA A 2 -20.35 0.63 -11.29
C ALA A 2 -19.95 -0.70 -10.64
N GLY A 3 -19.10 -0.65 -9.62
CA GLY A 3 -18.63 -1.84 -8.93
C GLY A 3 -17.96 -1.51 -7.61
N VAL A 4 -17.60 -2.58 -6.90
CA VAL A 4 -16.92 -2.53 -5.60
C VAL A 4 -15.73 -3.48 -5.61
N ASN A 5 -14.71 -3.15 -4.84
CA ASN A 5 -13.59 -4.04 -4.55
C ASN A 5 -13.28 -4.02 -3.05
N ALA A 6 -12.81 -5.14 -2.52
CA ALA A 6 -12.33 -5.26 -1.16
C ALA A 6 -11.25 -6.34 -1.12
N GLU A 7 -10.18 -6.09 -0.38
CA GLU A 7 -9.06 -6.99 -0.19
C GLU A 7 -8.55 -6.87 1.25
N GLU A 8 -8.21 -8.01 1.84
CA GLU A 8 -7.57 -8.08 3.15
C GLU A 8 -6.38 -9.03 3.04
N GLU A 9 -5.26 -8.63 3.62
CA GLU A 9 -4.06 -9.43 3.71
C GLU A 9 -3.55 -9.46 5.14
N GLU A 10 -3.31 -10.67 5.62
CA GLU A 10 -2.88 -10.93 6.99
C GLU A 10 -1.61 -11.77 6.97
N TYR A 11 -0.55 -11.27 7.60
CA TYR A 11 0.72 -11.96 7.76
C TYR A 11 0.96 -12.27 9.23
N LYS A 12 1.03 -13.55 9.57
CA LYS A 12 1.33 -14.05 10.91
C LYS A 12 2.59 -14.89 10.87
N TYR A 13 3.53 -14.56 11.76
CA TYR A 13 4.77 -15.30 11.92
C TYR A 13 5.01 -15.60 13.39
N LEU A 14 5.30 -16.86 13.70
CA LEU A 14 5.67 -17.32 15.03
C LEU A 14 7.02 -18.01 14.92
N TYR A 15 7.94 -17.58 15.77
CA TYR A 15 9.27 -18.16 15.91
C TYR A 15 9.51 -18.51 17.36
N GLY A 16 10.11 -19.67 17.60
CA GLY A 16 10.51 -20.08 18.93
C GLY A 16 11.77 -20.91 18.88
N THR A 17 12.66 -20.70 19.85
CA THR A 17 13.86 -21.52 20.03
C THR A 17 14.08 -21.89 21.47
N ARG A 18 14.83 -22.97 21.67
CA ARG A 18 15.47 -23.34 22.93
C ARG A 18 16.88 -23.80 22.61
N ASN A 19 17.85 -23.22 23.29
CA ASN A 19 19.26 -23.37 22.93
C ASN A 19 20.03 -24.39 23.80
N VAL A 20 19.44 -24.87 24.89
CA VAL A 20 20.08 -25.83 25.81
C VAL A 20 19.50 -27.23 25.59
N MET A 21 20.08 -28.00 24.66
CA MET A 21 19.64 -29.39 24.40
C MET A 21 20.22 -30.36 25.44
N TYR A 22 19.37 -31.17 26.09
CA TYR A 22 19.85 -32.21 27.01
C TYR A 22 20.39 -33.45 26.29
N ASP A 23 19.87 -33.74 25.09
CA ASP A 23 20.36 -34.80 24.20
C ASP A 23 20.62 -34.22 22.81
N GLN A 24 21.89 -34.18 22.40
CA GLN A 24 22.33 -33.61 21.13
C GLN A 24 22.48 -34.65 20.02
N GLU A 25 22.59 -35.94 20.36
CA GLU A 25 22.92 -37.01 19.39
C GLU A 25 21.80 -38.03 19.21
N GLY A 26 20.90 -38.21 20.18
CA GLY A 26 19.79 -39.15 20.10
C GLY A 26 18.51 -38.53 19.54
N TYR A 27 17.93 -37.57 20.28
CA TYR A 27 16.63 -36.98 19.94
C TYR A 27 16.60 -35.46 20.16
N PRO A 28 16.92 -34.66 19.14
CA PRO A 28 16.94 -33.21 19.26
C PRO A 28 15.52 -32.61 19.22
N GLU A 29 14.70 -32.91 20.23
CA GLU A 29 13.34 -32.36 20.37
C GLU A 29 13.32 -31.12 21.27
N LEU A 30 12.52 -30.11 20.87
CA LEU A 30 12.39 -28.83 21.60
C LEU A 30 11.88 -29.00 23.05
N ASN A 31 11.06 -30.02 23.31
CA ASN A 31 10.59 -30.35 24.67
C ASN A 31 11.67 -31.00 25.55
N MET A 32 12.73 -31.52 24.95
CA MET A 32 13.91 -32.08 25.62
C MET A 32 15.05 -31.05 25.72
N ALA A 33 14.76 -29.78 25.43
CA ALA A 33 15.65 -28.66 25.68
C ALA A 33 15.27 -27.95 26.99
N GLY A 34 16.28 -27.47 27.72
CA GLY A 34 16.11 -26.62 28.88
C GLY A 34 15.33 -25.34 28.56
N LYS A 35 14.69 -24.78 29.59
CA LYS A 35 13.95 -23.51 29.48
C LYS A 35 14.89 -22.30 29.43
N ASP A 36 16.15 -22.48 29.84
CA ASP A 36 17.17 -21.44 29.77
C ASP A 36 17.53 -21.14 28.31
N GLY A 37 17.58 -19.85 27.95
CA GLY A 37 17.81 -19.43 26.57
C GLY A 37 16.63 -19.71 25.62
N GLN A 38 15.41 -19.84 26.16
CA GLN A 38 14.18 -19.85 25.36
C GLN A 38 13.91 -18.46 24.77
N ASP A 39 13.62 -18.40 23.48
CA ASP A 39 13.12 -17.21 22.81
C ASP A 39 11.79 -17.51 22.13
N LEU A 40 10.87 -16.55 22.15
CA LEU A 40 9.57 -16.63 21.51
C LEU A 40 9.25 -15.26 20.92
N SER A 41 9.14 -15.22 19.60
CA SER A 41 8.79 -14.02 18.85
C SER A 41 7.55 -14.28 18.02
N TRP A 42 6.62 -13.33 18.06
CA TRP A 42 5.41 -13.34 17.25
C TRP A 42 5.29 -12.00 16.53
N ASN A 43 5.06 -12.05 15.23
CA ASN A 43 4.83 -10.87 14.40
C ASN A 43 3.50 -11.01 13.67
N HIS A 44 2.72 -9.94 13.67
CA HIS A 44 1.44 -9.89 13.01
C HIS A 44 1.24 -8.55 12.30
N THR A 45 1.02 -8.60 11.00
CA THR A 45 0.71 -7.45 10.16
C THR A 45 -0.60 -7.71 9.45
N SER A 46 -1.53 -6.74 9.47
CA SER A 46 -2.79 -6.82 8.74
C SER A 46 -2.98 -5.53 7.94
N ARG A 47 -3.44 -5.68 6.69
CA ARG A 47 -3.79 -4.58 5.80
C ARG A 47 -5.08 -4.89 5.08
N ALA A 48 -5.91 -3.87 4.89
CA ALA A 48 -7.14 -3.98 4.14
C ALA A 48 -7.33 -2.76 3.23
N SER A 49 -7.85 -3.02 2.04
CA SER A 49 -8.30 -1.98 1.11
C SER A 49 -9.73 -2.25 0.67
N ALA A 50 -10.49 -1.19 0.44
CA ALA A 50 -11.84 -1.29 -0.08
C ALA A 50 -12.12 -0.11 -1.02
N GLY A 51 -12.98 -0.30 -2.01
CA GLY A 51 -13.21 0.74 -3.00
C GLY A 51 -14.55 0.62 -3.69
N TYR A 52 -15.07 1.76 -4.10
CA TYR A 52 -16.24 1.90 -4.97
C TYR A 52 -15.79 2.60 -6.24
N PHE A 53 -16.19 2.10 -7.40
CA PHE A 53 -15.83 2.72 -8.66
C PHE A 53 -17.02 2.82 -9.60
N GLY A 54 -17.02 3.86 -10.42
CA GLY A 54 -18.02 4.13 -11.43
C GLY A 54 -17.38 4.64 -12.72
N ARG A 55 -17.95 4.24 -13.85
CA ARG A 55 -17.60 4.73 -15.18
C ARG A 55 -18.85 5.01 -16.00
N ILE A 56 -18.92 6.19 -16.58
CA ILE A 56 -19.96 6.62 -17.52
C ILE A 56 -19.28 6.90 -18.85
N ASN A 57 -19.77 6.26 -19.91
CA ASN A 57 -19.32 6.50 -21.28
C ASN A 57 -20.48 7.04 -22.09
N TYR A 58 -20.22 8.07 -22.87
CA TYR A 58 -21.18 8.64 -23.80
C TYR A 58 -20.51 8.77 -25.17
N ASP A 59 -21.18 8.21 -26.18
CA ASP A 59 -20.78 8.29 -27.57
C ASP A 59 -21.93 8.93 -28.34
N TYR A 60 -21.64 10.06 -28.97
CA TYR A 60 -22.57 10.69 -29.91
C TYR A 60 -22.05 10.54 -31.33
N LYS A 61 -22.72 9.67 -32.10
CA LYS A 61 -22.48 9.40 -33.54
C LYS A 61 -21.07 8.90 -33.86
N GLY A 62 -20.33 8.41 -32.88
CA GLY A 62 -18.91 8.09 -33.00
C GLY A 62 -18.01 9.33 -33.08
N ILE A 63 -18.55 10.54 -33.08
CA ILE A 63 -17.80 11.78 -33.29
C ILE A 63 -17.36 12.36 -31.94
N TYR A 64 -18.31 12.53 -31.03
CA TYR A 64 -18.06 13.10 -29.71
C TYR A 64 -18.07 12.00 -28.67
N LEU A 65 -16.95 11.85 -27.99
CA LEU A 65 -16.71 10.82 -26.99
C LEU A 65 -16.48 11.52 -25.65
N LEU A 66 -17.21 11.08 -24.63
CA LEU A 66 -17.02 11.51 -23.26
C LEU A 66 -16.92 10.26 -22.39
N GLU A 67 -15.90 10.22 -21.54
CA GLU A 67 -15.76 9.20 -20.52
C GLU A 67 -15.49 9.88 -19.17
N LEU A 68 -16.33 9.57 -18.19
CA LEU A 68 -16.21 10.04 -16.81
C LEU A 68 -15.98 8.81 -15.91
N ASN A 69 -15.01 8.92 -15.03
CA ASN A 69 -14.62 7.91 -14.06
C ASN A 69 -14.54 8.53 -12.67
N GLY A 70 -14.93 7.76 -11.67
CA GLY A 70 -14.72 8.13 -10.27
C GLY A 70 -14.43 6.88 -9.46
N ARG A 71 -13.44 6.96 -8.57
CA ARG A 71 -13.15 5.94 -7.57
C ARG A 71 -13.15 6.56 -6.19
N TYR A 72 -13.78 5.89 -5.24
CA TYR A 72 -13.68 6.19 -3.81
C TYR A 72 -12.99 5.01 -3.16
N ASP A 73 -11.68 5.13 -2.95
CA ASP A 73 -10.83 4.05 -2.46
C ASP A 73 -10.44 4.33 -1.00
N GLY A 74 -10.34 3.26 -0.22
CA GLY A 74 -10.11 3.23 1.21
C GLY A 74 -8.97 2.28 1.56
N SER A 75 -8.11 2.68 2.49
CA SER A 75 -6.94 1.89 2.91
C SER A 75 -6.74 1.96 4.42
N SER A 76 -6.50 0.81 5.05
CA SER A 76 -6.23 0.71 6.49
C SER A 76 -4.87 1.28 6.90
N ARG A 77 -4.03 1.64 5.92
CA ARG A 77 -2.69 2.22 6.15
C ARG A 77 -2.71 3.68 6.58
N PHE A 78 -3.85 4.34 6.49
CA PHE A 78 -4.02 5.73 6.89
C PHE A 78 -4.80 5.83 8.21
N PRO A 79 -4.64 6.94 8.95
CA PRO A 79 -5.46 7.25 10.13
C PRO A 79 -6.95 7.19 9.80
N HIS A 80 -7.79 6.81 10.76
CA HIS A 80 -9.25 6.66 10.58
C HIS A 80 -9.95 7.85 9.89
N THR A 81 -9.45 9.07 10.06
CA THR A 81 -9.98 10.28 9.42
C THR A 81 -9.67 10.40 7.93
N ASP A 82 -8.62 9.73 7.46
CA ASP A 82 -8.02 9.88 6.12
C ASP A 82 -7.96 8.55 5.36
N GLN A 83 -8.60 7.49 5.88
CA GLN A 83 -8.64 6.17 5.25
C GLN A 83 -9.19 6.21 3.84
N TRP A 84 -10.16 7.10 3.56
CA TRP A 84 -10.88 7.16 2.29
C TRP A 84 -10.58 8.41 1.48
N ALA A 85 -10.41 8.23 0.17
CA ALA A 85 -10.14 9.31 -0.77
C ALA A 85 -10.90 9.10 -2.08
N PHE A 86 -11.44 10.21 -2.63
CA PHE A 86 -12.05 10.23 -3.95
C PHE A 86 -11.05 10.64 -5.04
N PHE A 87 -11.03 9.89 -6.14
CA PHE A 87 -10.15 10.04 -7.29
C PHE A 87 -10.98 10.15 -8.58
N PRO A 88 -11.21 11.38 -9.08
CA PRO A 88 -11.94 11.61 -10.32
C PRO A 88 -11.03 11.47 -11.55
N SER A 89 -11.62 11.07 -12.68
CA SER A 89 -10.99 11.13 -13.99
C SER A 89 -12.01 11.41 -15.08
N ALA A 90 -11.63 12.19 -16.08
CA ALA A 90 -12.48 12.55 -17.20
C ALA A 90 -11.66 12.58 -18.49
N SER A 91 -12.27 12.17 -19.59
CA SER A 91 -11.69 12.29 -20.92
C SER A 91 -12.72 12.68 -21.95
N ILE A 92 -12.28 13.46 -22.91
CA ILE A 92 -13.05 13.87 -24.08
C ILE A 92 -12.28 13.47 -25.34
N GLY A 93 -13.02 13.02 -26.34
CA GLY A 93 -12.51 12.69 -27.66
C GLY A 93 -13.38 13.30 -28.74
N TYR A 94 -12.74 13.87 -29.76
CA TYR A 94 -13.41 14.44 -30.91
C TYR A 94 -12.83 13.84 -32.20
N ARG A 95 -13.61 12.99 -32.86
CA ARG A 95 -13.27 12.39 -34.16
C ARG A 95 -13.73 13.31 -35.29
N PHE A 96 -12.95 14.36 -35.52
CA PHE A 96 -13.21 15.34 -36.58
C PHE A 96 -13.22 14.73 -37.99
N SER A 97 -12.56 13.58 -38.18
CA SER A 97 -12.57 12.87 -39.47
C SER A 97 -13.92 12.25 -39.84
N GLU A 98 -14.80 12.01 -38.88
CA GLU A 98 -16.14 11.48 -39.12
C GLU A 98 -17.20 12.57 -39.36
N GLU A 99 -16.79 13.84 -39.33
CA GLU A 99 -17.68 14.95 -39.66
C GLU A 99 -17.86 15.09 -41.18
N ALA A 100 -19.06 15.52 -41.59
CA ALA A 100 -19.41 15.65 -43.01
C ALA A 100 -18.47 16.63 -43.75
N TYR A 101 -18.00 17.67 -43.06
CA TYR A 101 -17.08 18.65 -43.64
C TYR A 101 -15.70 18.06 -43.96
N PHE A 102 -15.32 16.94 -43.32
CA PHE A 102 -14.01 16.31 -43.49
C PHE A 102 -13.99 15.29 -44.64
N ALA A 103 -15.16 14.94 -45.19
CA ALA A 103 -15.28 13.97 -46.28
C ALA A 103 -14.33 14.23 -47.48
N PRO A 104 -14.10 15.48 -47.94
CA PRO A 104 -13.16 15.74 -49.03
C PRO A 104 -11.71 15.37 -48.71
N LEU A 105 -11.31 15.35 -47.44
CA LEU A 105 -9.93 15.10 -46.99
C LEU A 105 -9.67 13.65 -46.60
N LYS A 106 -10.70 12.77 -46.59
CA LYS A 106 -10.56 11.36 -46.22
C LYS A 106 -9.59 10.56 -47.09
N HIS A 107 -9.32 11.02 -48.32
CA HIS A 107 -8.34 10.40 -49.22
C HIS A 107 -6.88 10.65 -48.83
N ILE A 108 -6.62 11.61 -47.93
CA ILE A 108 -5.29 11.91 -47.38
C ILE A 108 -5.21 11.40 -45.94
N VAL A 109 -6.23 11.68 -45.14
CA VAL A 109 -6.31 11.34 -43.72
C VAL A 109 -7.48 10.40 -43.50
N SER A 110 -7.20 9.12 -43.32
CA SER A 110 -8.21 8.06 -43.14
C SER A 110 -8.87 8.09 -41.77
N ASN A 111 -8.18 8.58 -40.74
CA ASN A 111 -8.73 8.79 -39.40
C ASN A 111 -8.06 9.99 -38.72
N GLY A 112 -8.84 10.74 -37.96
CA GLY A 112 -8.41 11.94 -37.26
C GLY A 112 -9.20 12.12 -35.99
N LYS A 113 -8.50 12.12 -34.86
CA LYS A 113 -9.08 12.25 -33.52
C LYS A 113 -8.24 13.16 -32.64
N LEU A 114 -8.88 14.16 -32.04
CA LEU A 114 -8.31 14.89 -30.91
C LEU A 114 -8.77 14.22 -29.61
N ARG A 115 -7.89 14.10 -28.63
CA ARG A 115 -8.22 13.59 -27.29
C ARG A 115 -7.60 14.46 -26.21
N ALA A 116 -8.33 14.66 -25.14
CA ALA A 116 -7.82 15.25 -23.92
C ALA A 116 -8.35 14.48 -22.72
N SER A 117 -7.50 14.25 -21.72
CA SER A 117 -7.90 13.60 -20.48
C SER A 117 -7.21 14.21 -19.28
N PHE A 118 -7.93 14.19 -18.16
CA PHE A 118 -7.42 14.59 -16.85
C PHE A 118 -7.85 13.54 -15.83
N GLY A 119 -6.95 13.13 -14.96
CA GLY A 119 -7.29 12.19 -13.89
C GLY A 119 -6.38 12.28 -12.68
N GLU A 120 -6.94 11.89 -11.54
CA GLU A 120 -6.23 11.67 -10.30
C GLU A 120 -6.10 10.17 -10.00
N ILE A 121 -4.94 9.76 -9.50
CA ILE A 121 -4.68 8.42 -8.98
C ILE A 121 -4.09 8.56 -7.58
N GLY A 122 -4.57 7.73 -6.65
CA GLY A 122 -4.04 7.62 -5.29
C GLY A 122 -2.93 6.58 -5.18
N ASN A 123 -1.90 6.90 -4.41
CA ASN A 123 -0.87 5.96 -4.02
C ASN A 123 -0.93 5.74 -2.50
N GLU A 124 -0.94 4.47 -2.11
CA GLU A 124 -0.98 3.99 -0.71
C GLU A 124 0.28 3.21 -0.30
N ALA A 125 1.36 3.28 -1.09
CA ALA A 125 2.63 2.63 -0.80
C ALA A 125 3.39 3.32 0.36
N VAL A 126 2.73 3.44 1.50
CA VAL A 126 3.29 3.85 2.79
C VAL A 126 3.58 2.60 3.62
N GLY A 127 4.54 2.68 4.54
CA GLY A 127 4.80 1.60 5.49
C GLY A 127 3.58 1.32 6.38
N ASP A 128 3.50 0.10 6.90
CA ASP A 128 2.38 -0.28 7.78
C ASP A 128 2.51 0.44 9.14
N TYR A 129 1.36 0.84 9.71
CA TYR A 129 1.26 1.53 11.01
C TYR A 129 2.06 2.84 11.15
N MET A 130 2.36 3.52 10.03
CA MET A 130 3.14 4.77 10.01
C MET A 130 2.48 5.98 10.71
N PHE A 131 1.24 5.82 11.18
CA PHE A 131 0.50 6.80 11.96
C PHE A 131 0.39 6.43 13.46
N GLU A 132 0.90 5.26 13.87
CA GLU A 132 0.83 4.78 15.26
C GLU A 132 2.19 4.87 15.97
N GLN A 133 2.18 5.40 17.18
CA GLN A 133 3.37 5.45 18.03
C GLN A 133 3.56 4.11 18.75
N LEU A 134 4.30 3.19 18.12
CA LEU A 134 4.60 1.89 18.70
C LEU A 134 5.79 1.98 19.67
N ILE A 135 5.66 1.31 20.82
CA ILE A 135 6.74 1.16 21.80
C ILE A 135 7.30 -0.26 21.68
N SER A 136 8.62 -0.38 21.58
CA SER A 136 9.32 -1.66 21.56
C SER A 136 10.26 -1.82 22.75
N GLN A 137 10.41 -3.05 23.24
CA GLN A 137 11.44 -3.35 24.24
C GLN A 137 12.81 -3.17 23.60
N ARG A 138 13.72 -2.52 24.34
CA ARG A 138 15.10 -2.33 23.90
C ARG A 138 15.82 -3.68 23.88
N LEU A 139 16.49 -3.99 22.78
CA LEU A 139 17.32 -5.17 22.68
C LEU A 139 18.62 -4.97 23.48
N ASN A 140 19.21 -6.07 23.98
CA ASN A 140 20.49 -6.03 24.67
C ASN A 140 21.62 -6.42 23.69
N ASN A 141 22.02 -5.51 22.81
CA ASN A 141 23.06 -5.79 21.83
C ASN A 141 23.90 -4.55 21.47
N LYS A 142 25.01 -4.76 20.74
CA LYS A 142 25.94 -3.71 20.32
C LYS A 142 25.27 -2.57 19.53
N SER A 143 24.20 -2.84 18.78
CA SER A 143 23.51 -1.84 17.95
C SER A 143 22.59 -0.93 18.77
N THR A 144 22.07 -1.42 19.89
CA THR A 144 21.07 -0.73 20.72
C THR A 144 21.62 -0.34 22.08
N GLY A 145 22.86 -0.71 22.41
CA GLY A 145 23.49 -0.50 23.71
C GLY A 145 23.16 -1.63 24.68
N TYR A 146 24.11 -1.97 25.54
CA TYR A 146 23.92 -3.04 26.51
C TYR A 146 23.04 -2.57 27.68
N ILE A 147 22.12 -3.44 28.07
CA ILE A 147 21.29 -3.26 29.26
C ILE A 147 22.09 -3.69 30.48
N TYR A 148 22.12 -2.86 31.51
CA TYR A 148 22.90 -3.12 32.73
C TYR A 148 22.13 -4.01 33.72
N TRP A 149 22.87 -4.86 34.41
CA TRP A 149 22.37 -5.66 35.53
C TRP A 149 22.15 -4.76 36.76
N ILE A 150 21.05 -4.97 37.47
CA ILE A 150 20.71 -4.20 38.68
C ILE A 150 21.49 -4.74 39.90
N GLU A 151 21.92 -6.00 39.87
CA GLU A 151 22.70 -6.65 40.94
C GLU A 151 24.02 -7.22 40.42
N ASN A 152 24.99 -7.33 41.33
CA ASN A 152 26.35 -7.79 41.08
C ASN A 152 26.38 -9.30 40.73
N ASN A 153 26.22 -9.59 39.44
CA ASN A 153 26.72 -10.76 38.68
C ASN A 153 26.72 -12.14 39.36
N ASN A 154 25.63 -12.53 40.02
CA ASN A 154 25.36 -13.93 40.37
C ASN A 154 24.49 -14.58 39.29
N ALA A 155 24.48 -15.92 39.22
CA ALA A 155 23.75 -16.73 38.22
C ALA A 155 22.23 -16.46 38.13
N ASN A 156 21.67 -15.65 39.04
CA ASN A 156 20.26 -15.25 39.11
C ASN A 156 20.04 -13.74 38.94
N ALA A 157 21.04 -12.97 38.49
CA ALA A 157 20.86 -11.55 38.21
C ALA A 157 19.77 -11.39 37.13
N ASN A 158 18.92 -10.38 37.26
CA ASN A 158 17.89 -10.04 36.27
C ASN A 158 18.31 -8.79 35.49
N LEU A 159 18.20 -8.85 34.16
CA LEU A 159 18.39 -7.69 33.29
C LEU A 159 17.22 -6.71 33.49
N LEU A 160 17.52 -5.42 33.59
CA LEU A 160 16.49 -4.39 33.63
C LEU A 160 15.70 -4.37 32.31
N THR A 161 14.38 -4.53 32.35
CA THR A 161 13.56 -4.33 31.15
C THR A 161 13.51 -2.85 30.81
N MET A 162 14.00 -2.49 29.62
CA MET A 162 13.96 -1.11 29.10
C MET A 162 13.13 -1.06 27.82
N TYR A 163 12.48 0.07 27.57
CA TYR A 163 11.74 0.33 26.34
C TYR A 163 12.35 1.50 25.58
N ASN A 164 12.22 1.47 24.26
CA ASN A 164 12.61 2.59 23.40
C ASN A 164 11.54 3.69 23.45
N MET A 165 11.95 4.92 23.15
CA MET A 165 11.00 5.99 22.86
C MET A 165 10.29 5.65 21.53
N PRO A 166 8.97 5.84 21.42
CA PRO A 166 8.27 5.63 20.16
C PRO A 166 8.83 6.55 19.07
N ASP A 167 8.76 6.06 17.83
CA ASP A 167 9.13 6.87 16.67
C ASP A 167 8.17 8.05 16.48
N LEU A 168 8.69 9.11 15.86
CA LEU A 168 7.86 10.25 15.46
C LEU A 168 6.99 9.84 14.28
N VAL A 169 5.67 9.92 14.47
CA VAL A 169 4.68 9.62 13.43
C VAL A 169 3.91 10.88 13.06
N SER A 170 3.46 10.94 11.80
CA SER A 170 2.62 12.03 11.33
C SER A 170 1.16 11.71 11.60
N SER A 171 0.48 12.56 12.36
CA SER A 171 -0.97 12.47 12.57
C SER A 171 -1.78 12.90 11.33
N THR A 172 -1.12 13.52 10.34
CA THR A 172 -1.74 13.99 9.10
C THR A 172 -1.31 13.17 7.88
N LEU A 173 -0.89 11.92 8.10
CA LEU A 173 -0.54 11.01 7.01
C LEU A 173 -1.78 10.74 6.15
N THR A 174 -1.69 11.02 4.85
CA THR A 174 -2.80 10.90 3.90
C THR A 174 -2.30 10.43 2.54
N TRP A 175 -3.24 10.16 1.63
CA TRP A 175 -2.98 9.67 0.28
C TRP A 175 -2.05 10.59 -0.51
N GLU A 176 -1.06 10.00 -1.18
CA GLU A 176 -0.34 10.69 -2.25
C GLU A 176 -1.20 10.73 -3.51
N ARG A 177 -1.35 11.92 -4.11
CA ARG A 177 -2.21 12.14 -5.29
C ARG A 177 -1.38 12.50 -6.52
N ILE A 178 -1.46 11.65 -7.54
CA ILE A 178 -0.83 11.90 -8.84
C ILE A 178 -1.89 12.44 -9.79
N ARG A 179 -1.66 13.65 -10.31
CA ARG A 179 -2.52 14.32 -11.29
C ARG A 179 -1.90 14.27 -12.66
N THR A 180 -2.64 13.75 -13.64
CA THR A 180 -2.16 13.62 -15.01
C THR A 180 -3.09 14.35 -15.96
N LEU A 181 -2.52 15.22 -16.79
CA LEU A 181 -3.19 15.86 -17.92
C LEU A 181 -2.55 15.33 -19.22
N ASN A 182 -3.37 14.88 -20.16
CA ASN A 182 -2.92 14.41 -21.47
C ASN A 182 -3.70 15.12 -22.56
N ILE A 183 -3.01 15.58 -23.59
CA ILE A 183 -3.59 16.12 -24.81
C ILE A 183 -2.91 15.38 -25.97
N GLY A 184 -3.70 14.85 -26.89
CA GLY A 184 -3.22 14.04 -27.99
C GLY A 184 -3.98 14.29 -29.29
N LEU A 185 -3.28 14.07 -30.39
CA LEU A 185 -3.81 14.05 -31.74
C LEU A 185 -3.44 12.71 -32.36
N ASP A 186 -4.45 11.95 -32.77
CA ASP A 186 -4.28 10.67 -33.45
C ASP A 186 -4.64 10.87 -34.93
N LEU A 187 -3.74 10.48 -35.84
CA LEU A 187 -3.92 10.57 -37.30
C LEU A 187 -3.62 9.22 -37.96
N GLY A 188 -4.50 8.80 -38.85
CA GLY A 188 -4.29 7.70 -39.80
C GLY A 188 -4.10 8.28 -41.20
N LEU A 189 -3.03 7.88 -41.89
CA LEU A 189 -2.73 8.27 -43.27
C LEU A 189 -2.88 7.04 -44.18
N LEU A 190 -3.06 7.29 -45.48
CA LEU A 190 -3.14 6.28 -46.54
C LEU A 190 -1.76 5.93 -47.12
#